data_AF-A0A972VHK6-F1
#
_entry.id   AF-A0A972VHK6-F1
#
_cell.length_a   1.000
_cell.length_b   1.000
_cell.length_c   1.000
_cell.angle_alpha   90.00
_cell.angle_beta   90.00
_cell.angle_gamma   90.00
#
_symmetry.space_group_name_H-M   'P 1'
#
loop_
_entity.id
_entity.type
_entity.pdbx_description
1 polymer ?
#
loop_
_entity_poly.entity_id
_entity_poly.type
_entity_poly.pdbx_seq_one_letter_code
_entity_poly.pdbx_strand_id
1 'polypeptide(L)'
;SEIIYTGSHDRSIVAVEREIVDVASVDSLIWYSKLRAEPDLKDRIRILWQSESYGPPPIVVPANIDPILEKKLQTAFLNLHQDETGRAILSGIGIACFILPQPESYASAIALYRELKQDEKRP
;
A
#
# COMPACT_ATOMS: atom_id res chain seq x y z
N SER A 1 25.67 8.63 -2.92
CA SER A 1 24.39 8.06 -3.39
C SER A 1 23.49 9.20 -3.83
N GLU A 2 22.70 9.00 -4.87
CA GLU A 2 21.68 9.94 -5.34
C GLU A 2 20.30 9.34 -5.08
N ILE A 3 19.31 10.17 -4.76
CA ILE A 3 17.93 9.74 -4.49
C ILE A 3 17.00 10.50 -5.42
N ILE A 4 16.14 9.77 -6.14
CA ILE A 4 15.08 10.34 -6.97
C ILE A 4 13.70 9.87 -6.50
N TYR A 5 12.69 10.71 -6.67
CA TYR A 5 11.31 10.40 -6.33
C TYR A 5 10.49 10.16 -7.61
N THR A 6 10.11 8.91 -7.86
CA THR A 6 9.34 8.51 -9.06
C THR A 6 7.84 8.83 -8.95
N GLY A 7 7.35 9.08 -7.72
CA GLY A 7 5.94 9.37 -7.41
C GLY A 7 4.97 8.18 -7.56
N SER A 8 5.46 6.97 -7.84
CA SER A 8 4.63 5.76 -7.94
C SER A 8 5.47 4.50 -7.81
N HIS A 9 4.94 3.49 -7.11
CA HIS A 9 5.57 2.17 -7.01
C HIS A 9 5.79 1.52 -8.39
N ASP A 10 4.84 1.64 -9.32
CA ASP A 10 5.00 1.09 -10.68
C ASP A 10 6.17 1.72 -11.42
N ARG A 11 6.32 3.04 -11.31
CA ARG A 11 7.44 3.78 -11.90
C ARG A 11 8.76 3.42 -11.25
N SER A 12 8.78 3.18 -9.93
CA SER A 12 9.96 2.69 -9.23
C SER A 12 10.39 1.30 -9.74
N ILE A 13 9.45 0.38 -9.97
CA ILE A 13 9.77 -0.93 -10.54
C ILE A 13 10.35 -0.77 -11.95
N VAL A 14 9.73 0.07 -12.79
CA VAL A 14 10.23 0.34 -14.16
C VAL A 14 11.61 1.01 -14.13
N ALA A 15 11.89 1.87 -13.16
CA ALA A 15 13.18 2.52 -13.02
C ALA A 15 14.31 1.53 -12.72
N VAL A 16 14.05 0.53 -11.86
CA VAL A 16 15.00 -0.57 -11.61
C VAL A 16 15.16 -1.45 -12.85
N GLU A 17 14.04 -1.83 -13.47
CA GLU A 17 14.05 -2.66 -14.68
C GLU A 17 14.85 -2.06 -15.84
N ARG A 18 14.78 -0.74 -15.99
CA ARG A 18 15.48 0.00 -17.05
C ARG A 18 16.86 0.51 -16.63
N GLU A 19 17.37 0.05 -15.49
CA GLU A 19 18.69 0.42 -14.97
C GLU A 19 18.85 1.94 -14.77
N ILE A 20 17.75 2.66 -14.54
CA ILE A 20 17.75 4.10 -14.21
C ILE A 20 18.21 4.29 -12.76
N VAL A 21 17.90 3.33 -11.88
CA VAL A 21 18.35 3.27 -10.48
C VAL A 21 18.77 1.86 -10.13
N ASP A 22 19.73 1.71 -9.22
CA ASP A 22 20.22 0.41 -8.76
C ASP A 22 19.20 -0.33 -7.88
N VAL A 23 18.45 0.41 -7.07
CA VAL A 23 17.50 -0.11 -6.08
C VAL A 23 16.28 0.79 -5.92
N ALA A 24 15.15 0.21 -5.55
CA ALA A 24 13.96 0.96 -5.16
C ALA A 24 13.18 0.27 -4.05
N SER A 25 12.61 1.06 -3.14
CA SER A 25 11.63 0.60 -2.16
C SER A 25 10.22 0.66 -2.76
N VAL A 26 9.47 -0.43 -2.70
CA VAL A 26 8.10 -0.51 -3.22
C VAL A 26 7.18 -1.26 -2.27
N ASP A 27 5.88 -0.98 -2.35
CA ASP A 27 4.87 -1.72 -1.61
C ASP A 27 4.75 -3.16 -2.15
N SER A 28 4.65 -4.13 -1.22
CA SER A 28 4.61 -5.55 -1.58
C SER A 28 3.36 -5.93 -2.37
N LEU A 29 2.21 -5.30 -2.11
CA LEU A 29 0.97 -5.53 -2.88
C LEU A 29 1.17 -5.15 -4.35
N ILE A 30 1.84 -4.02 -4.61
CA ILE A 30 2.13 -3.56 -5.97
C ILE A 30 3.14 -4.49 -6.64
N TRP A 31 4.23 -4.84 -5.95
CA TRP A 31 5.23 -5.78 -6.46
C TRP A 31 4.61 -7.12 -6.87
N TYR A 32 3.84 -7.74 -5.98
CA TYR A 32 3.22 -9.05 -6.28
C TYR A 32 2.08 -8.94 -7.30
N SER A 33 1.36 -7.81 -7.36
CA SER A 33 0.38 -7.58 -8.41
C SER A 33 1.05 -7.53 -9.78
N LYS A 34 2.15 -6.79 -9.90
CA LYS A 34 2.92 -6.69 -11.14
C LYS A 34 3.56 -8.03 -11.51
N LEU A 35 4.10 -8.76 -10.55
CA LEU A 35 4.67 -10.09 -10.79
C LEU A 35 3.63 -11.12 -11.26
N ARG A 36 2.37 -11.03 -10.78
CA ARG A 36 1.28 -11.87 -11.31
C ARG A 36 0.94 -11.54 -12.75
N ALA A 37 0.97 -10.26 -13.12
CA ALA A 37 0.74 -9.81 -14.49
C ALA A 37 1.92 -10.12 -15.43
N GLU A 38 3.15 -10.07 -14.91
CA GLU A 38 4.39 -10.27 -15.64
C GLU A 38 5.36 -11.17 -14.86
N PRO A 39 5.20 -12.51 -14.93
CA PRO A 39 5.98 -13.46 -14.14
C PRO A 39 7.50 -13.44 -14.39
N ASP A 40 7.93 -13.05 -15.59
CA ASP A 40 9.34 -13.00 -16.01
C ASP A 40 10.09 -11.83 -15.34
N LEU A 41 9.38 -10.92 -14.67
CA LEU A 41 9.99 -9.79 -13.95
C LEU A 41 10.95 -10.26 -12.84
N LYS A 42 10.70 -11.43 -12.24
CA LYS A 42 11.58 -12.03 -11.21
C LYS A 42 12.97 -12.40 -11.73
N ASP A 43 13.12 -12.58 -13.04
CA ASP A 43 14.39 -12.94 -13.67
C ASP A 43 15.26 -11.68 -13.91
N ARG A 44 14.63 -10.50 -13.87
CA ARG A 44 15.28 -9.18 -14.06
C ARG A 44 15.45 -8.41 -12.76
N ILE A 45 14.55 -8.61 -11.79
CA ILE A 45 14.54 -7.91 -10.50
C ILE A 45 14.45 -8.92 -9.38
N ARG A 46 15.28 -8.74 -8.34
CA ARG A 46 15.27 -9.54 -7.12
C ARG A 46 14.97 -8.68 -5.89
N ILE A 47 14.32 -9.28 -4.90
CA ILE A 47 14.12 -8.66 -3.59
C ILE A 47 15.44 -8.76 -2.81
N LEU A 48 16.01 -7.62 -2.43
CA LEU A 48 17.23 -7.57 -1.60
C LEU A 48 16.92 -7.61 -0.10
N TRP A 49 15.79 -7.01 0.30
CA TRP A 49 15.35 -6.91 1.68
C TRP A 49 13.84 -6.66 1.72
N GLN A 50 13.18 -7.13 2.79
CA GLN A 50 11.77 -6.89 3.06
C GLN A 50 11.63 -6.41 4.51
N SER A 51 10.81 -5.38 4.71
CA SER A 51 10.53 -4.85 6.04
C SER A 51 9.67 -5.81 6.87
N GLU A 52 9.54 -5.49 8.16
CA GLU A 52 8.43 -6.01 8.96
C GLU A 52 7.07 -5.64 8.33
N SER A 53 6.03 -6.34 8.78
CA SER A 53 4.67 -6.06 8.32
C SER A 53 4.16 -4.73 8.87
N TYR A 54 3.60 -3.91 8.00
CA TYR A 54 2.88 -2.68 8.36
C TYR A 54 1.40 -2.83 8.04
N GLY A 55 0.55 -2.11 8.78
CA GLY A 55 -0.87 -2.05 8.47
C GLY A 55 -1.13 -1.52 7.06
N PRO A 56 -2.05 -2.13 6.29
CA PRO A 56 -2.36 -1.68 4.95
C PRO A 56 -2.99 -0.28 4.98
N PRO A 57 -2.79 0.56 3.94
CA PRO A 57 -3.37 1.89 3.87
C PRO A 57 -4.89 1.88 4.15
N PRO A 58 -5.38 2.68 5.12
CA PRO A 58 -6.80 2.70 5.45
C PRO A 58 -7.60 3.49 4.41
N ILE A 59 -8.90 3.19 4.31
CA ILE A 59 -9.87 4.11 3.73
C ILE A 59 -10.25 5.13 4.80
N VAL A 60 -10.11 6.41 4.49
CA VAL A 60 -10.42 7.53 5.39
C VAL A 60 -11.50 8.41 4.79
N VAL A 61 -12.30 9.03 5.66
CA VAL A 61 -13.35 9.98 5.30
C VAL A 61 -13.12 11.32 6.01
N PRO A 62 -13.66 12.44 5.49
CA PRO A 62 -13.61 13.72 6.20
C PRO A 62 -14.26 13.63 7.59
N ALA A 63 -13.69 14.33 8.57
CA ALA A 63 -14.18 14.30 9.95
C ALA A 63 -15.62 14.82 10.13
N ASN A 64 -16.14 15.57 9.14
CA ASN A 64 -17.48 16.15 9.13
C ASN A 64 -18.44 15.46 8.13
N ILE A 65 -18.14 14.24 7.70
CA ILE A 65 -19.03 13.44 6.85
C ILE A 65 -20.40 13.23 7.53
N ASP A 66 -21.47 13.13 6.73
CA ASP A 66 -22.78 12.71 7.23
C ASP A 66 -22.67 11.28 7.81
N PRO A 67 -23.00 11.06 9.10
CA PRO A 67 -22.93 9.74 9.74
C PRO A 67 -23.74 8.66 9.02
N ILE A 68 -24.83 9.03 8.34
CA ILE A 68 -25.64 8.09 7.56
C ILE A 68 -24.86 7.64 6.33
N LEU A 69 -24.16 8.57 5.66
CA LEU A 69 -23.33 8.26 4.50
C LEU A 69 -22.11 7.42 4.91
N GLU A 70 -21.43 7.79 5.99
CA GLU A 70 -20.30 7.03 6.52
C GLU A 70 -20.68 5.57 6.78
N LYS A 71 -21.79 5.33 7.49
CA LYS A 71 -22.28 3.98 7.78
C LYS A 71 -22.64 3.21 6.51
N LYS A 72 -23.23 3.86 5.51
CA LYS A 72 -23.53 3.23 4.20
C LYS A 72 -22.26 2.81 3.47
N LEU A 73 -21.27 3.69 3.39
CA LEU A 73 -19.97 3.40 2.76
C LEU A 73 -19.26 2.25 3.47
N GLN A 74 -19.15 2.32 4.80
CA GLN A 74 -18.55 1.26 5.62
C GLN A 74 -19.23 -0.10 5.38
N THR A 75 -20.57 -0.12 5.43
CA THR A 75 -21.34 -1.35 5.17
C THR A 75 -21.09 -1.89 3.77
N ALA A 76 -21.02 -1.02 2.75
CA ALA A 76 -20.76 -1.43 1.38
C ALA A 76 -19.36 -2.06 1.23
N PHE A 77 -18.31 -1.42 1.77
CA PHE A 77 -16.95 -1.96 1.70
C PHE A 77 -16.81 -3.30 2.44
N LEU A 78 -17.37 -3.41 3.66
CA LEU A 78 -17.30 -4.62 4.46
C LEU A 78 -18.00 -5.80 3.79
N ASN A 79 -19.09 -5.57 3.05
CA ASN A 79 -19.83 -6.63 2.37
C ASN A 79 -19.44 -6.81 0.89
N LEU A 80 -18.47 -6.04 0.37
CA LEU A 80 -18.10 -6.09 -1.04
C LEU A 80 -17.66 -7.49 -1.49
N HIS A 81 -17.04 -8.27 -0.61
CA HIS A 81 -16.60 -9.64 -0.89
C HIS A 81 -17.75 -10.66 -1.01
N GLN A 82 -18.98 -10.29 -0.61
CA GLN A 82 -20.14 -11.18 -0.66
C GLN A 82 -20.81 -11.22 -2.04
N ASP A 83 -20.61 -10.17 -2.85
CA ASP A 83 -21.10 -10.08 -4.23
C ASP A 83 -20.06 -10.59 -5.25
N GLU A 84 -20.51 -11.14 -6.38
CA GLU A 84 -19.61 -11.61 -7.44
C GLU A 84 -18.85 -10.48 -8.11
N THR A 85 -19.53 -9.37 -8.43
CA THR A 85 -18.90 -8.17 -9.00
C THR A 85 -17.91 -7.59 -8.00
N GLY A 86 -18.29 -7.54 -6.72
CA GLY A 86 -17.41 -7.07 -5.65
C GLY A 86 -16.15 -7.93 -5.48
N ARG A 87 -16.25 -9.26 -5.55
CA ARG A 87 -15.07 -10.16 -5.56
C ARG A 87 -14.17 -9.93 -6.77
N ALA A 88 -14.73 -9.68 -7.95
CA ALA A 88 -13.95 -9.37 -9.14
C ALA A 88 -13.17 -8.05 -8.97
N ILE A 89 -13.80 -7.02 -8.39
CA ILE A 89 -13.14 -5.74 -8.07
C ILE A 89 -12.00 -5.96 -7.07
N LEU A 90 -12.26 -6.67 -5.97
CA LEU A 90 -11.28 -6.95 -4.91
C LEU A 90 -10.08 -7.73 -5.47
N SER A 91 -10.34 -8.74 -6.30
CA SER A 91 -9.29 -9.51 -6.98
C SER A 91 -8.45 -8.64 -7.92
N GLY A 92 -9.09 -7.73 -8.66
CA GLY A 92 -8.41 -6.79 -9.56
C GLY A 92 -7.43 -5.84 -8.86
N ILE A 93 -7.70 -5.51 -7.59
CA ILE A 93 -6.78 -4.71 -6.76
C ILE A 93 -5.92 -5.56 -5.80
N GLY A 94 -6.04 -6.88 -5.86
CA GLY A 94 -5.19 -7.82 -5.12
C GLY A 94 -5.52 -7.98 -3.64
N ILE A 95 -6.73 -7.65 -3.18
CA ILE A 95 -7.15 -7.83 -1.78
C ILE A 95 -8.33 -8.80 -1.67
N ALA A 96 -8.52 -9.42 -0.51
CA ALA A 96 -9.59 -10.40 -0.30
C ALA A 96 -10.91 -9.75 0.17
N CYS A 97 -10.83 -8.80 1.09
CA CYS A 97 -11.96 -8.09 1.66
C CYS A 97 -11.49 -6.83 2.41
N PHE A 98 -12.45 -6.00 2.81
CA PHE A 98 -12.22 -4.95 3.80
C PHE A 98 -12.66 -5.44 5.17
N ILE A 99 -11.94 -5.01 6.19
CA ILE A 99 -12.26 -5.26 7.61
C ILE A 99 -12.33 -3.93 8.36
N LEU A 100 -12.91 -3.94 9.56
CA LEU A 100 -12.81 -2.79 10.44
C LEU A 100 -11.34 -2.57 10.82
N PRO A 101 -10.85 -1.31 10.78
CA PRO A 101 -9.47 -1.02 11.14
C PRO A 101 -9.28 -1.29 12.64
N GLN A 102 -8.21 -1.99 12.97
CA GLN A 102 -7.72 -2.11 14.35
C GLN A 102 -6.67 -1.02 14.56
N PRO A 103 -6.82 -0.11 15.54
CA PRO A 103 -5.84 0.95 15.80
C PRO A 103 -4.40 0.44 15.93
N GLU A 104 -4.24 -0.77 16.47
CA GLU A 104 -2.97 -1.44 16.69
C GLU A 104 -2.26 -1.76 15.37
N SER A 105 -2.99 -2.01 14.28
CA SER A 105 -2.41 -2.24 12.95
C SER A 105 -1.61 -1.05 12.42
N TYR A 106 -1.88 0.15 12.95
CA TYR A 106 -1.22 1.41 12.56
C TYR A 106 -0.20 1.90 13.58
N ALA A 107 0.01 1.17 14.68
CA ALA A 107 0.90 1.60 15.77
C ALA A 107 2.35 1.80 15.28
N SER A 108 2.86 0.93 14.40
CA SER A 108 4.21 1.03 13.85
C SER A 108 4.39 2.29 13.00
N ALA A 109 3.42 2.60 12.12
CA ALA A 109 3.44 3.81 11.31
C ALA A 109 3.38 5.09 12.18
N ILE A 110 2.57 5.08 13.25
CA ILE A 110 2.49 6.18 14.20
C ILE A 110 3.82 6.36 14.95
N ALA A 111 4.46 5.27 15.38
CA ALA A 111 5.75 5.31 16.06
C ALA A 111 6.84 5.90 15.14
N LEU A 112 6.94 5.39 13.90
CA LEU A 112 7.88 5.87 12.90
C LEU A 112 7.67 7.36 12.60
N TYR A 113 6.41 7.79 12.42
CA TYR A 113 6.10 9.21 12.19
C TYR A 113 6.56 10.10 13.36
N ARG A 114 6.39 9.64 14.61
CA ARG A 114 6.83 10.38 15.79
C ARG A 114 8.35 10.49 15.87
N GLU A 115 9.06 9.42 15.54
CA GLU A 115 10.53 9.40 15.50
C GLU A 115 11.05 10.39 14.45
N LEU A 116 10.55 10.31 13.21
CA LEU A 116 10.93 11.21 12.13
C LEU A 116 10.64 12.68 12.47
N LYS A 117 9.49 12.96 13.10
CA LYS A 117 9.13 14.31 13.58
C LYS A 117 10.06 14.86 14.66
N GLN A 118 10.70 13.98 15.44
CA GLN A 118 11.66 14.39 16.47
C GLN A 118 13.03 14.68 15.86
N ASP A 119 13.44 13.89 14.85
CA ASP A 119 14.69 14.13 14.13
C ASP A 119 14.64 15.38 13.24
N GLU A 120 13.48 15.74 12.66
CA GLU A 120 13.28 17.05 11.99
C GLU A 120 13.51 18.25 12.92
N LYS A 121 13.45 18.05 14.24
CA LYS A 121 13.67 19.09 15.25
C LYS A 121 15.08 19.08 15.84
N ARG A 122 15.94 18.14 15.45
CA ARG A 122 17.36 18.13 15.82
C ARG A 122 18.12 19.13 14.93
N PRO A 123 18.92 20.03 15.52
CA PRO A 123 19.67 21.03 14.76
C PRO A 123 20.70 20.43 13.82
#